data_AF-A0A4V3IQQ3-F1
#
_entry.id   AF-A0A4V3IQQ3-F1
#
_cell.length_a   1.000
_cell.length_b   1.000
_cell.length_c   1.000
_cell.angle_alpha   90.00
_cell.angle_beta   90.00
_cell.angle_gamma   90.00
#
_symmetry.space_group_name_H-M   'P 1'
#
loop_
_entity.id
_entity.type
_entity.pdbx_description
1 polymer ?
#
loop_
_entity_poly.entity_id
_entity_poly.type
_entity_poly.pdbx_seq_one_letter_code
_entity_poly.pdbx_strand_id
1 'polypeptide(L)'
;MHNVLDPRDLVPDEAEELQVSGYPVGDLLEEAKRAAVAGDLEHLAAVEIRLGELRPLPDWPYDEPREEHVLYALCDAAPRTGFDAAVLPDRIRGAWLGRAVGNTLGKPIEGLDRTQVEIYLRAAGHWPLRGYLPLLNPLPDGVAHLHPSAPIATEGRFQEVPRDDDIDWTILGMLTLERHGREFTTDQLAALWLDRMPFTQTYTAERAAYRNLLAGLTPPATATHRNPYREWIGALIRVDVYGYIHPGDPGPAAALAITDARLSHVGNGMYAAMWAAGLVAVAFAASSAREALECSLAVVPSGSRLAEALHRMLDLHDQGTTHVVALDTIDRELGHYSWVHTINNAAQITAGLLWGEDFLSAVGIAIEGGRDTDSNAATVGSVFGALHGSAAIPDSLLISEPVRVRSAVRDFDRITIDELTARTLRLAEKE
;
A
#
# COMPACT_ATOMS: atom_id res chain seq x y z
N MET A 1 13.18 -12.76 0.35
CA MET A 1 12.00 -12.73 -0.54
C MET A 1 11.17 -13.96 -0.23
N HIS A 2 9.93 -13.78 0.20
CA HIS A 2 9.04 -14.87 0.58
C HIS A 2 8.56 -15.64 -0.66
N ASN A 3 8.81 -16.95 -0.69
CA ASN A 3 8.42 -17.82 -1.79
C ASN A 3 7.05 -18.46 -1.52
N VAL A 4 6.04 -17.95 -2.21
CA VAL A 4 4.66 -18.45 -2.09
C VAL A 4 4.47 -19.90 -2.59
N LEU A 5 5.49 -20.53 -3.15
CA LEU A 5 5.43 -21.93 -3.60
C LEU A 5 6.13 -22.89 -2.63
N ASP A 6 6.77 -22.37 -1.57
CA ASP A 6 7.60 -23.14 -0.66
C ASP A 6 6.99 -23.19 0.75
N PRO A 7 6.61 -24.38 1.26
CA PRO A 7 6.12 -24.53 2.63
C PRO A 7 7.11 -24.06 3.71
N ARG A 8 8.41 -24.02 3.40
CA ARG A 8 9.45 -23.55 4.33
C ARG A 8 9.35 -22.05 4.61
N ASP A 9 8.73 -21.29 3.71
CA ASP A 9 8.41 -19.89 3.94
C ASP A 9 6.97 -19.75 4.45
N LEU A 10 6.02 -20.42 3.79
CA LEU A 10 4.59 -20.25 4.07
C LEU A 10 4.17 -20.63 5.50
N VAL A 11 4.69 -21.72 6.06
CA VAL A 11 4.22 -22.23 7.36
C VAL A 11 4.75 -21.37 8.53
N PRO A 12 6.04 -20.99 8.58
CA PRO A 12 6.50 -19.99 9.54
C PRO A 12 5.77 -18.66 9.39
N ASP A 13 5.58 -18.16 8.16
CA ASP A 13 4.88 -16.89 7.91
C ASP A 13 3.42 -16.95 8.39
N GLU A 14 2.72 -18.08 8.22
CA GLU A 14 1.36 -18.27 8.74
C GLU A 14 1.32 -18.26 10.27
N ALA A 15 2.32 -18.84 10.92
CA ALA A 15 2.44 -18.76 12.38
C ALA A 15 2.69 -17.31 12.85
N GLU A 16 3.50 -16.51 12.13
CA GLU A 16 3.70 -15.10 12.45
C GLU A 16 2.43 -14.27 12.26
N GLU A 17 1.77 -14.44 11.11
CA GLU A 17 0.50 -13.78 10.79
C GLU A 17 -0.58 -14.10 11.84
N LEU A 18 -0.76 -15.36 12.20
CA LEU A 18 -1.72 -15.76 13.24
C LEU A 18 -1.35 -15.16 14.60
N GLN A 19 -0.07 -15.07 14.94
CA GLN A 19 0.39 -14.50 16.20
C GLN A 19 0.06 -13.01 16.31
N VAL A 20 0.33 -12.23 15.26
CA VAL A 20 0.03 -10.80 15.25
C VAL A 20 -1.47 -10.50 15.11
N SER A 21 -2.24 -11.46 14.60
CA SER A 21 -3.70 -11.38 14.40
C SER A 21 -4.52 -12.07 15.50
N GLY A 22 -3.93 -12.24 16.69
CA GLY A 22 -4.66 -12.61 17.91
C GLY A 22 -4.92 -14.10 18.12
N TYR A 23 -4.07 -14.97 17.60
CA TYR A 23 -4.16 -16.43 17.83
C TYR A 23 -3.07 -16.92 18.80
N PRO A 24 -3.38 -17.97 19.62
CA PRO A 24 -2.44 -18.52 20.59
C PRO A 24 -1.42 -19.46 19.91
N VAL A 25 -0.52 -18.91 19.11
CA VAL A 25 0.46 -19.68 18.33
C VAL A 25 1.46 -20.44 19.21
N GLY A 26 1.89 -19.85 20.33
CA GLY A 26 2.81 -20.50 21.27
C GLY A 26 4.12 -20.97 20.60
N ASP A 27 4.54 -22.20 20.90
CA ASP A 27 5.79 -22.77 20.39
C ASP A 27 5.75 -23.17 18.89
N LEU A 28 4.57 -23.13 18.25
CA LEU A 28 4.38 -23.55 16.86
C LEU A 28 5.24 -22.75 15.87
N LEU A 29 5.45 -21.46 16.14
CA LEU A 29 6.30 -20.61 15.30
C LEU A 29 7.75 -21.11 15.29
N GLU A 30 8.30 -21.39 16.48
CA GLU A 30 9.66 -21.88 16.63
C GLU A 30 9.80 -23.33 16.11
N GLU A 31 8.77 -24.16 16.26
CA GLU A 31 8.70 -25.47 15.60
C GLU A 31 8.75 -25.34 14.07
N ALA A 32 7.93 -24.45 13.49
CA ALA A 32 7.91 -24.19 12.05
C ALA A 32 9.26 -23.70 11.54
N LYS A 33 9.88 -22.71 12.21
CA LYS A 33 11.19 -22.17 11.84
C LYS A 33 12.28 -23.24 11.86
N ARG A 34 12.32 -24.09 12.89
CA ARG A 34 13.29 -25.21 12.97
C ARG A 34 13.08 -26.22 11.83
N ALA A 35 11.85 -26.60 11.56
CA ALA A 35 11.53 -27.56 10.50
C ALA A 35 11.86 -26.98 9.11
N ALA A 36 11.60 -25.69 8.88
CA ALA A 36 11.96 -24.99 7.66
C ALA A 36 13.47 -25.00 7.39
N VAL A 37 14.28 -24.66 8.41
CA VAL A 37 15.76 -24.70 8.31
C VAL A 37 16.27 -26.12 8.07
N ALA A 38 15.65 -27.13 8.69
CA ALA A 38 16.00 -28.54 8.51
C ALA A 38 15.55 -29.12 7.16
N GLY A 39 14.65 -28.43 6.43
CA GLY A 39 14.02 -28.96 5.23
C GLY A 39 13.03 -30.09 5.51
N ASP A 40 12.48 -30.17 6.73
CA ASP A 40 11.56 -31.22 7.15
C ASP A 40 10.11 -30.88 6.74
N LEU A 41 9.78 -31.22 5.50
CA LEU A 41 8.46 -30.93 4.91
C LEU A 41 7.31 -31.70 5.58
N GLU A 42 7.57 -32.88 6.14
CA GLU A 42 6.55 -33.68 6.83
C GLU A 42 6.18 -32.99 8.16
N HIS A 43 7.18 -32.53 8.90
CA HIS A 43 6.96 -31.78 10.13
C HIS A 43 6.28 -30.43 9.88
N LEU A 44 6.66 -29.71 8.81
CA LEU A 44 5.99 -28.46 8.43
C LEU A 44 4.50 -28.68 8.13
N ALA A 45 4.15 -29.77 7.42
CA ALA A 45 2.76 -30.11 7.17
C ALA A 45 1.97 -30.40 8.46
N ALA A 46 2.60 -31.06 9.44
CA ALA A 46 1.99 -31.31 10.75
C ALA A 46 1.78 -30.00 11.55
N VAL A 47 2.73 -29.07 11.48
CA VAL A 47 2.60 -27.73 12.09
C VAL A 47 1.49 -26.93 11.42
N GLU A 48 1.42 -26.93 10.09
CA GLU A 48 0.37 -26.25 9.31
C GLU A 48 -1.04 -26.71 9.71
N ILE A 49 -1.25 -28.02 9.88
CA ILE A 49 -2.53 -28.57 10.34
C ILE A 49 -2.89 -28.01 11.73
N ARG A 50 -1.93 -28.01 12.67
CA ARG A 50 -2.13 -27.49 14.03
C ARG A 50 -2.44 -25.99 14.05
N LEU A 51 -1.79 -25.21 13.18
CA LEU A 51 -2.08 -23.78 13.00
C LEU A 51 -3.53 -23.57 12.51
N GLY A 52 -3.99 -24.37 11.55
CA GLY A 52 -5.36 -24.30 11.04
C GLY A 52 -6.46 -24.69 12.06
N GLU A 53 -6.08 -25.39 13.13
CA GLU A 53 -6.99 -25.76 14.22
C GLU A 53 -7.11 -24.67 15.30
N LEU A 54 -6.24 -23.66 15.29
CA LEU A 54 -6.27 -22.58 16.27
C LEU A 54 -7.58 -21.80 16.20
N ARG A 55 -7.93 -21.18 17.32
CA ARG A 55 -9.06 -20.26 17.46
C ARG A 55 -8.54 -18.93 18.00
N PRO A 56 -9.16 -17.79 17.63
CA PRO A 56 -8.79 -16.50 18.19
C PRO A 56 -8.81 -16.51 19.72
N LEU A 57 -7.93 -15.71 20.32
CA LEU A 57 -7.91 -15.47 21.76
C LEU A 57 -9.25 -14.89 22.23
N PRO A 58 -9.90 -15.45 23.26
CA PRO A 58 -11.17 -14.93 23.78
C PRO A 58 -11.10 -13.50 24.32
N ASP A 59 -9.91 -13.06 24.71
CA ASP A 59 -9.59 -11.76 25.30
C ASP A 59 -8.83 -10.84 24.33
N TRP A 60 -8.95 -11.07 23.02
CA TRP A 60 -8.43 -10.17 22.00
C TRP A 60 -9.03 -8.75 22.16
N PRO A 61 -8.22 -7.69 22.29
CA PRO A 61 -8.73 -6.37 22.68
C PRO A 61 -9.34 -5.56 21.53
N TYR A 62 -9.29 -6.06 20.30
CA TYR A 62 -9.74 -5.35 19.11
C TYR A 62 -11.04 -5.94 18.55
N ASP A 63 -11.91 -5.05 18.04
CA ASP A 63 -13.12 -5.40 17.30
C ASP A 63 -12.84 -5.26 15.79
N GLU A 64 -12.58 -6.40 15.15
CA GLU A 64 -12.16 -6.51 13.75
C GLU A 64 -13.17 -7.36 12.96
N PRO A 65 -14.33 -6.79 12.56
CA PRO A 65 -15.41 -7.51 11.91
C PRO A 65 -14.98 -8.04 10.54
N ARG A 66 -15.17 -9.34 10.32
CA ARG A 66 -14.82 -9.99 9.04
C ARG A 66 -16.00 -10.06 8.08
N GLU A 67 -17.19 -9.74 8.57
CA GLU A 67 -18.43 -9.81 7.84
C GLU A 67 -18.58 -8.62 6.89
N GLU A 68 -18.60 -8.87 5.59
CA GLU A 68 -18.66 -7.82 4.57
C GLU A 68 -19.86 -6.88 4.73
N HIS A 69 -21.02 -7.36 5.17
CA HIS A 69 -22.19 -6.50 5.39
C HIS A 69 -21.93 -5.41 6.45
N VAL A 70 -21.05 -5.66 7.43
CA VAL A 70 -20.63 -4.66 8.42
C VAL A 70 -19.71 -3.64 7.77
N LEU A 71 -18.77 -4.09 6.93
CA LEU A 71 -17.85 -3.21 6.21
C LEU A 71 -18.56 -2.33 5.19
N TYR A 72 -19.51 -2.87 4.43
CA TYR A 72 -20.35 -2.07 3.52
C TYR A 72 -21.25 -1.09 4.28
N ALA A 73 -21.75 -1.43 5.48
CA ALA A 73 -22.51 -0.49 6.29
C ALA A 73 -21.67 0.73 6.75
N LEU A 74 -20.36 0.56 6.99
CA LEU A 74 -19.44 1.69 7.21
C LEU A 74 -19.31 2.55 5.96
N CYS A 75 -19.21 1.93 4.79
CA CYS A 75 -19.14 2.63 3.50
C CYS A 75 -20.41 3.47 3.26
N ASP A 76 -21.60 2.90 3.48
CA ASP A 76 -22.87 3.58 3.31
C ASP A 76 -23.07 4.76 4.27
N ALA A 77 -22.47 4.69 5.46
CA ALA A 77 -22.55 5.73 6.47
C ALA A 77 -21.50 6.85 6.28
N ALA A 78 -20.52 6.66 5.41
CA ALA A 78 -19.42 7.61 5.26
C ALA A 78 -19.90 8.92 4.61
N PRO A 79 -19.52 10.09 5.17
CA PRO A 79 -20.02 11.37 4.68
C PRO A 79 -19.38 11.74 3.33
N ARG A 80 -20.21 12.21 2.40
CA ARG A 80 -19.76 12.83 1.15
C ARG A 80 -19.50 14.32 1.35
N THR A 81 -18.39 14.81 0.81
CA THR A 81 -18.01 16.22 0.76
C THR A 81 -18.06 16.72 -0.68
N GLY A 82 -18.57 17.93 -0.90
CA GLY A 82 -18.57 18.55 -2.22
C GLY A 82 -17.15 18.92 -2.66
N PHE A 83 -16.86 18.78 -3.94
CA PHE A 83 -15.58 19.18 -4.56
C PHE A 83 -15.82 20.17 -5.69
N ASP A 84 -14.77 20.92 -6.05
CA ASP A 84 -14.80 21.79 -7.23
C ASP A 84 -14.43 21.01 -8.49
N ALA A 85 -15.42 20.77 -9.35
CA ALA A 85 -15.24 20.05 -10.61
C ALA A 85 -14.30 20.76 -11.60
N ALA A 86 -14.12 22.09 -11.48
CA ALA A 86 -13.25 22.84 -12.38
C ALA A 86 -11.76 22.51 -12.18
N VAL A 87 -11.36 22.13 -10.97
CA VAL A 87 -9.97 21.77 -10.64
C VAL A 87 -9.71 20.27 -10.68
N LEU A 88 -10.75 19.44 -10.82
CA LEU A 88 -10.64 17.99 -10.79
C LEU A 88 -9.67 17.42 -11.84
N PRO A 89 -9.63 17.89 -13.11
CA PRO A 89 -8.66 17.40 -14.08
C PRO A 89 -7.20 17.58 -13.65
N ASP A 90 -6.86 18.74 -13.07
CA ASP A 90 -5.50 19.01 -12.59
C ASP A 90 -5.19 18.21 -11.32
N ARG A 91 -6.15 18.04 -10.42
CA ARG A 91 -5.99 17.22 -9.22
C ARG A 91 -5.82 15.73 -9.54
N ILE A 92 -6.56 15.18 -10.49
CA ILE A 92 -6.37 13.78 -10.94
C ILE A 92 -5.01 13.61 -11.60
N ARG A 93 -4.59 14.58 -12.42
CA ARG A 93 -3.23 14.60 -12.99
C ARG A 93 -2.18 14.65 -11.88
N GLY A 94 -2.39 15.50 -10.88
CA GLY A 94 -1.55 15.63 -9.71
C GLY A 94 -1.43 14.33 -8.93
N ALA A 95 -2.54 13.62 -8.71
CA ALA A 95 -2.54 12.35 -7.99
C ALA A 95 -1.71 11.27 -8.72
N TRP A 96 -1.93 11.09 -10.03
CA TRP A 96 -1.12 10.16 -10.84
C TRP A 96 0.36 10.55 -10.87
N LEU A 97 0.66 11.84 -11.08
CA LEU A 97 2.04 12.33 -11.15
C LEU A 97 2.75 12.18 -9.79
N GLY A 98 2.08 12.58 -8.71
CA GLY A 98 2.61 12.53 -7.37
C GLY A 98 2.87 11.10 -6.92
N ARG A 99 1.97 10.18 -7.25
CA ARG A 99 2.18 8.74 -7.08
C ARG A 99 3.43 8.25 -7.79
N ALA A 100 3.57 8.56 -9.08
CA ALA A 100 4.70 8.11 -9.90
C ALA A 100 6.04 8.68 -9.41
N VAL A 101 6.07 9.96 -9.02
CA VAL A 101 7.25 10.61 -8.46
C VAL A 101 7.60 10.04 -7.09
N GLY A 102 6.63 9.93 -6.19
CA GLY A 102 6.82 9.40 -4.84
C GLY A 102 7.37 7.97 -4.87
N ASN A 103 6.74 7.11 -5.66
CA ASN A 103 7.20 5.75 -5.90
C ASN A 103 8.67 5.72 -6.37
N THR A 104 9.01 6.50 -7.40
CA THR A 104 10.39 6.57 -7.92
C THR A 104 11.40 7.06 -6.89
N LEU A 105 11.03 8.02 -6.03
CA LEU A 105 11.90 8.56 -4.98
C LEU A 105 12.25 7.52 -3.91
N GLY A 106 11.27 6.73 -3.46
CA GLY A 106 11.45 5.71 -2.42
C GLY A 106 12.12 4.44 -2.94
N LYS A 107 12.00 4.14 -4.23
CA LYS A 107 12.32 2.83 -4.79
C LYS A 107 13.74 2.29 -4.54
N PRO A 108 14.82 3.10 -4.62
CA PRO A 108 16.17 2.57 -4.47
C PRO A 108 16.51 1.99 -3.10
N ILE A 109 15.80 2.44 -2.06
CA ILE A 109 16.08 2.14 -0.64
C ILE A 109 14.95 1.38 0.05
N GLU A 110 13.99 0.86 -0.73
CA GLU A 110 12.95 -0.06 -0.24
C GLU A 110 13.57 -1.24 0.50
N GLY A 111 12.98 -1.58 1.65
CA GLY A 111 13.42 -2.65 2.54
C GLY A 111 14.49 -2.25 3.56
N LEU A 112 15.05 -1.04 3.47
CA LEU A 112 15.96 -0.51 4.49
C LEU A 112 15.19 -0.08 5.73
N ASP A 113 15.76 -0.31 6.92
CA ASP A 113 15.24 0.32 8.14
C ASP A 113 15.57 1.83 8.18
N ARG A 114 14.92 2.57 9.09
CA ARG A 114 15.11 4.02 9.22
C ARG A 114 16.56 4.44 9.46
N THR A 115 17.32 3.65 10.23
CA THR A 115 18.74 3.95 10.48
C THR A 115 19.55 3.83 9.20
N GLN A 116 19.30 2.79 8.42
CA GLN A 116 19.95 2.57 7.13
C GLN A 116 19.58 3.63 6.09
N VAL A 117 18.30 4.05 6.06
CA VAL A 117 17.86 5.17 5.20
C VAL A 117 18.60 6.44 5.55
N GLU A 118 18.69 6.82 6.83
CA GLU A 118 19.41 8.02 7.25
C GLU A 118 20.89 7.96 6.85
N ILE A 119 21.56 6.82 7.08
CA ILE A 119 22.95 6.62 6.66
C ILE A 119 23.10 6.83 5.16
N TYR A 120 22.24 6.19 4.35
CA TYR A 120 22.30 6.28 2.90
C TYR A 120 22.09 7.72 2.40
N LEU A 121 21.03 8.37 2.87
CA LEU A 121 20.68 9.74 2.48
C LEU A 121 21.78 10.74 2.89
N ARG A 122 22.37 10.60 4.09
CA ARG A 122 23.49 11.46 4.50
C ARG A 122 24.73 11.24 3.64
N ALA A 123 25.07 9.99 3.34
CA ALA A 123 26.21 9.66 2.47
C ALA A 123 26.00 10.19 1.04
N ALA A 124 24.76 10.20 0.56
CA ALA A 124 24.39 10.76 -0.73
C ALA A 124 24.35 12.30 -0.74
N GLY A 125 24.33 12.97 0.41
CA GLY A 125 24.08 14.42 0.51
C GLY A 125 22.60 14.80 0.32
N HIS A 126 21.69 13.85 0.49
CA HIS A 126 20.24 13.96 0.34
C HIS A 126 19.51 13.81 1.69
N TRP A 127 20.10 14.29 2.80
CA TRP A 127 19.42 14.36 4.10
C TRP A 127 19.06 15.82 4.48
N PRO A 128 17.79 16.14 4.78
CA PRO A 128 16.60 15.35 4.45
C PRO A 128 16.46 15.18 2.93
N LEU A 129 15.53 14.33 2.46
CA LEU A 129 15.36 14.00 1.04
C LEU A 129 15.31 15.25 0.15
N ARG A 130 16.12 15.28 -0.92
CA ARG A 130 16.24 16.45 -1.83
C ARG A 130 15.79 16.21 -3.27
N GLY A 131 15.43 14.97 -3.60
CA GLY A 131 15.12 14.53 -4.95
C GLY A 131 15.60 13.10 -5.19
N TYR A 132 15.67 12.69 -6.46
CA TYR A 132 16.06 11.34 -6.85
C TYR A 132 17.43 10.95 -6.30
N LEU A 133 17.52 9.73 -5.80
CA LEU A 133 18.70 9.27 -5.09
C LEU A 133 19.83 8.92 -6.06
N PRO A 134 21.07 9.39 -5.85
CA PRO A 134 22.21 8.90 -6.61
C PRO A 134 22.51 7.44 -6.23
N LEU A 135 23.07 6.67 -7.17
CA LEU A 135 23.57 5.33 -6.89
C LEU A 135 24.97 5.40 -6.28
N LEU A 136 25.10 5.06 -4.99
CA LEU A 136 26.39 5.03 -4.31
C LEU A 136 27.14 3.72 -4.56
N ASN A 137 28.43 3.81 -4.87
CA ASN A 137 29.34 2.68 -4.96
C ASN A 137 30.77 3.13 -4.58
N PRO A 138 31.36 2.62 -3.48
CA PRO A 138 30.81 1.62 -2.56
C PRO A 138 29.60 2.14 -1.78
N LEU A 139 28.81 1.22 -1.21
CA LEU A 139 27.75 1.57 -0.26
C LEU A 139 28.38 2.08 1.06
N PRO A 140 27.72 3.02 1.76
CA PRO A 140 28.20 3.49 3.07
C PRO A 140 28.14 2.38 4.13
N ASP A 141 29.05 2.45 5.10
CA ASP A 141 29.07 1.52 6.25
C ASP A 141 27.72 1.53 6.98
N GLY A 142 27.14 0.35 7.20
CA GLY A 142 25.81 0.18 7.79
C GLY A 142 24.69 -0.11 6.78
N VAL A 143 24.92 0.13 5.48
CA VAL A 143 23.98 -0.20 4.40
C VAL A 143 24.51 -1.38 3.60
N ALA A 144 23.96 -2.58 3.84
CA ALA A 144 24.48 -3.81 3.26
C ALA A 144 24.01 -4.07 1.82
N HIS A 145 22.85 -3.53 1.44
CA HIS A 145 22.25 -3.72 0.13
C HIS A 145 21.34 -2.54 -0.21
N LEU A 146 20.94 -2.47 -1.47
CA LEU A 146 19.86 -1.61 -1.95
C LEU A 146 18.79 -2.50 -2.58
N HIS A 147 17.61 -1.93 -2.83
CA HIS A 147 16.58 -2.65 -3.55
C HIS A 147 17.10 -3.08 -4.95
N PRO A 148 16.75 -4.28 -5.47
CA PRO A 148 17.23 -4.75 -6.78
C PRO A 148 16.95 -3.81 -7.97
N SER A 149 15.98 -2.89 -7.85
CA SER A 149 15.72 -1.87 -8.87
C SER A 149 16.61 -0.62 -8.76
N ALA A 150 17.40 -0.44 -7.70
CA ALA A 150 18.25 0.74 -7.54
C ALA A 150 19.13 1.04 -8.77
N PRO A 151 19.71 0.05 -9.50
CA PRO A 151 20.46 0.31 -10.73
C PRO A 151 19.65 0.91 -11.89
N ILE A 152 18.32 0.90 -11.83
CA ILE A 152 17.41 1.45 -12.84
C ILE A 152 16.45 2.52 -12.30
N ALA A 153 16.46 2.79 -11.00
CA ALA A 153 15.57 3.73 -10.31
C ALA A 153 16.30 4.88 -9.58
N THR A 154 17.61 4.99 -9.78
CA THR A 154 18.43 6.08 -9.22
C THR A 154 18.63 7.22 -10.23
N GLU A 155 18.97 8.40 -9.72
CA GLU A 155 19.20 9.62 -10.49
C GLU A 155 20.09 9.37 -11.71
N GLY A 156 19.65 9.87 -12.87
CA GLY A 156 20.37 9.75 -14.14
C GLY A 156 20.31 8.36 -14.79
N ARG A 157 19.57 7.39 -14.22
CA ARG A 157 19.47 6.01 -14.75
C ARG A 157 18.14 5.65 -15.39
N PHE A 158 17.17 6.55 -15.37
CA PHE A 158 15.86 6.37 -15.98
C PHE A 158 15.51 7.59 -16.86
N GLN A 159 14.64 7.37 -17.85
CA GLN A 159 14.06 8.41 -18.72
C GLN A 159 12.53 8.42 -18.67
N GLU A 160 11.96 7.42 -18.00
CA GLU A 160 10.55 7.14 -17.82
C GLU A 160 10.41 6.66 -16.37
N VAL A 161 9.23 6.81 -15.76
CA VAL A 161 8.96 6.28 -14.42
C VAL A 161 9.30 4.79 -14.43
N PRO A 162 10.26 4.33 -13.61
CA PRO A 162 10.61 2.92 -13.52
C PRO A 162 9.38 2.07 -13.19
N ARG A 163 9.36 0.81 -13.65
CA ARG A 163 8.23 -0.06 -13.39
C ARG A 163 8.15 -0.37 -11.89
N ASP A 164 6.92 -0.38 -11.41
CA ASP A 164 6.56 -0.68 -10.03
C ASP A 164 5.23 -1.44 -9.98
N ASP A 165 5.05 -2.36 -9.05
CA ASP A 165 3.75 -3.01 -8.89
C ASP A 165 2.66 -2.09 -8.34
N ASP A 166 3.01 -1.07 -7.55
CA ASP A 166 2.10 -0.03 -7.10
C ASP A 166 1.32 0.58 -8.26
N ILE A 167 2.04 1.05 -9.28
CA ILE A 167 1.41 1.70 -10.42
C ILE A 167 0.74 0.69 -11.34
N ASP A 168 1.30 -0.51 -11.46
CA ASP A 168 0.71 -1.60 -12.23
C ASP A 168 -0.68 -1.98 -11.73
N TRP A 169 -0.83 -2.15 -10.42
CA TRP A 169 -2.13 -2.50 -9.85
C TRP A 169 -3.15 -1.37 -9.98
N THR A 170 -2.72 -0.12 -9.84
CA THR A 170 -3.59 1.05 -10.02
C THR A 170 -4.09 1.14 -11.47
N ILE A 171 -3.21 0.86 -12.45
CA ILE A 171 -3.56 0.75 -13.87
C ILE A 171 -4.54 -0.40 -14.10
N LEU A 172 -4.33 -1.55 -13.45
CA LEU A 172 -5.22 -2.71 -13.59
C LEU A 172 -6.61 -2.44 -12.98
N GLY A 173 -6.69 -1.73 -11.86
CA GLY A 173 -7.96 -1.27 -11.28
C GLY A 173 -8.71 -0.32 -12.22
N MET A 174 -8.01 0.63 -12.84
CA MET A 174 -8.58 1.49 -13.90
C MET A 174 -9.14 0.67 -15.06
N LEU A 175 -8.36 -0.30 -15.57
CA LEU A 175 -8.80 -1.17 -16.65
C LEU A 175 -10.03 -2.02 -16.27
N THR A 176 -10.10 -2.46 -15.01
CA THR A 176 -11.24 -3.20 -14.47
C THR A 176 -12.51 -2.36 -14.55
N LEU A 177 -12.43 -1.10 -14.08
CA LEU A 177 -13.54 -0.14 -14.15
C LEU A 177 -13.95 0.17 -15.59
N GLU A 178 -13.01 0.30 -16.52
CA GLU A 178 -13.32 0.54 -17.93
C GLU A 178 -14.05 -0.64 -18.60
N ARG A 179 -13.74 -1.87 -18.20
CA ARG A 179 -14.31 -3.09 -18.80
C ARG A 179 -15.63 -3.51 -18.18
N HIS A 180 -15.74 -3.37 -16.86
CA HIS A 180 -16.83 -3.97 -16.08
C HIS A 180 -17.70 -2.91 -15.38
N GLY A 181 -17.32 -1.64 -15.42
CA GLY A 181 -18.02 -0.56 -14.72
C GLY A 181 -17.74 -0.55 -13.22
N ARG A 182 -18.48 0.30 -12.48
CA ARG A 182 -18.35 0.45 -11.02
C ARG A 182 -19.02 -0.67 -10.22
N GLU A 183 -19.72 -1.59 -10.89
CA GLU A 183 -20.37 -2.76 -10.27
C GLU A 183 -19.60 -4.06 -10.58
N PHE A 184 -18.29 -3.97 -10.84
CA PHE A 184 -17.48 -5.13 -11.15
C PHE A 184 -17.47 -6.12 -9.98
N THR A 185 -17.30 -7.40 -10.28
CA THR A 185 -17.18 -8.45 -9.25
C THR A 185 -15.73 -8.85 -9.02
N THR A 186 -15.43 -9.39 -7.84
CA THR A 186 -14.11 -9.96 -7.53
C THR A 186 -13.69 -11.05 -8.53
N ASP A 187 -14.64 -11.83 -9.06
CA ASP A 187 -14.36 -12.83 -10.09
C ASP A 187 -13.93 -12.20 -11.43
N GLN A 188 -14.55 -11.08 -11.83
CA GLN A 188 -14.15 -10.33 -13.01
C GLN A 188 -12.75 -9.73 -12.85
N LEU A 189 -12.45 -9.19 -11.66
CA LEU A 189 -11.11 -8.71 -11.32
C LEU A 189 -10.09 -9.86 -11.38
N ALA A 190 -10.39 -11.02 -10.80
CA ALA A 190 -9.53 -12.19 -10.82
C ALA A 190 -9.23 -12.68 -12.25
N ALA A 191 -10.25 -12.68 -13.12
CA ALA A 191 -10.07 -12.99 -14.54
C ALA A 191 -9.15 -11.97 -15.23
N LEU A 192 -9.27 -10.68 -14.88
CA LEU A 192 -8.37 -9.65 -15.42
C LEU A 192 -6.94 -9.80 -14.92
N TRP A 193 -6.72 -10.15 -13.65
CA TRP A 193 -5.38 -10.46 -13.13
C TRP A 193 -4.73 -11.55 -13.99
N LEU A 194 -5.45 -12.65 -14.22
CA LEU A 194 -5.00 -13.78 -15.04
C LEU A 194 -4.68 -13.40 -16.50
N ASP A 195 -5.44 -12.46 -17.07
CA ASP A 195 -5.31 -12.01 -18.45
C ASP A 195 -4.24 -10.93 -18.65
N ARG A 196 -3.95 -10.12 -17.63
CA ARG A 196 -3.24 -8.84 -17.78
C ARG A 196 -1.97 -8.70 -16.98
N MET A 197 -1.80 -9.45 -15.89
CA MET A 197 -0.68 -9.30 -14.98
C MET A 197 0.19 -10.56 -14.96
N PRO A 198 1.48 -10.51 -15.33
CA PRO A 198 2.35 -11.68 -15.21
C PRO A 198 2.52 -12.12 -13.75
N PHE A 199 2.29 -13.40 -13.44
CA PHE A 199 2.46 -13.99 -12.10
C PHE A 199 3.81 -13.68 -11.43
N THR A 200 4.89 -13.62 -12.20
CA THR A 200 6.23 -13.34 -11.65
C THR A 200 6.42 -11.88 -11.26
N GLN A 201 5.48 -10.99 -11.59
CA GLN A 201 5.51 -9.54 -11.31
C GLN A 201 4.57 -9.11 -10.17
N THR A 202 3.87 -10.05 -9.53
CA THR A 202 2.99 -9.83 -8.36
C THR A 202 3.70 -10.28 -7.09
N TYR A 203 3.52 -9.68 -5.91
CA TYR A 203 4.28 -10.07 -4.72
C TYR A 203 3.41 -10.69 -3.62
N THR A 204 4.05 -11.35 -2.65
CA THR A 204 3.44 -11.76 -1.36
C THR A 204 1.98 -12.23 -1.45
N ALA A 205 1.01 -11.44 -0.98
CA ALA A 205 -0.40 -11.78 -0.89
C ALA A 205 -1.05 -11.97 -2.25
N GLU A 206 -0.75 -11.08 -3.20
CA GLU A 206 -1.22 -11.15 -4.56
C GLU A 206 -0.67 -12.38 -5.26
N ARG A 207 0.63 -12.68 -5.08
CA ARG A 207 1.24 -13.87 -5.66
C ARG A 207 0.65 -15.15 -5.06
N ALA A 208 0.37 -15.17 -3.76
CA ALA A 208 -0.31 -16.29 -3.11
C ALA A 208 -1.75 -16.47 -3.63
N ALA A 209 -2.51 -15.38 -3.77
CA ALA A 209 -3.85 -15.40 -4.36
C ALA A 209 -3.84 -15.86 -5.82
N TYR A 210 -2.87 -15.39 -6.62
CA TYR A 210 -2.69 -15.78 -8.01
C TYR A 210 -2.36 -17.28 -8.14
N ARG A 211 -1.48 -17.80 -7.28
CA ARG A 211 -1.21 -19.24 -7.16
C ARG A 211 -2.51 -20.01 -6.82
N ASN A 212 -3.32 -19.48 -5.91
CA ASN A 212 -4.59 -20.11 -5.52
C ASN A 212 -5.61 -20.13 -6.66
N LEU A 213 -5.71 -19.05 -7.45
CA LEU A 213 -6.54 -19.02 -8.66
C LEU A 213 -6.10 -20.12 -9.66
N LEU A 214 -4.79 -20.24 -9.91
CA LEU A 214 -4.24 -21.26 -10.80
C LEU A 214 -4.47 -22.69 -10.28
N ALA A 215 -4.60 -22.86 -8.96
CA ALA A 215 -4.95 -24.13 -8.31
C ALA A 215 -6.47 -24.41 -8.30
N GLY A 216 -7.30 -23.51 -8.86
CA GLY A 216 -8.74 -23.69 -8.99
C GLY A 216 -9.57 -23.20 -7.80
N LEU A 217 -8.97 -22.46 -6.86
CA LEU A 217 -9.71 -21.79 -5.80
C LEU A 217 -10.39 -20.52 -6.35
N THR A 218 -11.50 -20.14 -5.73
CA THR A 218 -12.25 -18.91 -6.05
C THR A 218 -12.30 -17.98 -4.84
N PRO A 219 -12.44 -16.66 -5.05
CA PRO A 219 -12.65 -15.71 -3.95
C PRO A 219 -13.88 -16.09 -3.10
N PRO A 220 -13.85 -15.88 -1.77
CA PRO A 220 -12.76 -15.29 -1.00
C PRO A 220 -11.68 -16.29 -0.56
N ALA A 221 -11.78 -17.59 -0.89
CA ALA A 221 -10.83 -18.61 -0.42
C ALA A 221 -9.39 -18.38 -0.94
N THR A 222 -9.24 -17.66 -2.04
CA THR A 222 -7.95 -17.23 -2.60
C THR A 222 -7.17 -16.33 -1.64
N ALA A 223 -7.84 -15.55 -0.78
CA ALA A 223 -7.21 -14.63 0.14
C ALA A 223 -6.65 -15.31 1.40
N THR A 224 -7.14 -16.50 1.78
CA THR A 224 -6.80 -17.13 3.06
C THR A 224 -6.12 -18.49 2.92
N HIS A 225 -6.30 -19.23 1.82
CA HIS A 225 -5.64 -20.51 1.63
C HIS A 225 -4.12 -20.32 1.43
N ARG A 226 -3.31 -20.74 2.41
CA ARG A 226 -1.83 -20.61 2.35
C ARG A 226 -1.38 -19.21 1.95
N ASN A 227 -2.05 -18.20 2.49
CA ASN A 227 -1.76 -16.80 2.24
C ASN A 227 -1.55 -16.09 3.59
N PRO A 228 -0.34 -16.18 4.15
CA PRO A 228 -0.03 -15.52 5.41
C PRO A 228 0.16 -14.00 5.26
N TYR A 229 0.20 -13.49 4.03
CA TYR A 229 0.48 -12.08 3.75
C TYR A 229 -0.79 -11.21 3.68
N ARG A 230 -1.93 -11.78 4.06
CA ARG A 230 -3.28 -11.19 3.86
C ARG A 230 -3.55 -9.88 4.58
N GLU A 231 -2.73 -9.51 5.57
CA GLU A 231 -2.76 -8.20 6.26
C GLU A 231 -1.58 -7.28 5.87
N TRP A 232 -0.81 -7.66 4.84
CA TRP A 232 0.27 -6.83 4.31
C TRP A 232 -0.27 -5.74 3.37
N ILE A 233 0.60 -4.79 3.02
CA ILE A 233 0.24 -3.53 2.37
C ILE A 233 -0.30 -3.65 0.92
N GLY A 234 -0.21 -4.81 0.29
CA GLY A 234 -0.49 -4.99 -1.14
C GLY A 234 -1.89 -4.54 -1.58
N ALA A 235 -2.91 -4.64 -0.72
CA ALA A 235 -4.24 -4.08 -0.98
C ALA A 235 -4.33 -2.57 -0.78
N LEU A 236 -3.58 -1.99 0.17
CA LEU A 236 -3.52 -0.55 0.37
C LEU A 236 -2.97 0.15 -0.87
N ILE A 237 -1.89 -0.37 -1.46
CA ILE A 237 -1.18 0.34 -2.54
C ILE A 237 -2.00 0.44 -3.82
N ARG A 238 -2.94 -0.46 -4.11
CA ARG A 238 -3.54 -0.57 -5.45
C ARG A 238 -4.86 0.16 -5.67
N VAL A 239 -5.45 0.69 -4.61
CA VAL A 239 -6.85 1.12 -4.59
C VAL A 239 -7.07 2.61 -4.77
N ASP A 240 -6.00 3.39 -4.96
CA ASP A 240 -6.06 4.83 -5.23
C ASP A 240 -7.03 5.19 -6.35
N VAL A 241 -7.06 4.37 -7.42
CA VAL A 241 -7.95 4.60 -8.57
C VAL A 241 -9.43 4.62 -8.19
N TYR A 242 -9.83 3.88 -7.15
CA TYR A 242 -11.20 3.89 -6.64
C TYR A 242 -11.53 5.21 -5.95
N GLY A 243 -10.54 5.86 -5.33
CA GLY A 243 -10.66 7.22 -4.84
C GLY A 243 -10.66 8.26 -5.96
N TYR A 244 -9.84 8.07 -7.00
CA TYR A 244 -9.77 9.00 -8.14
C TYR A 244 -11.09 9.16 -8.89
N ILE A 245 -11.94 8.12 -8.90
CA ILE A 245 -13.24 8.14 -9.57
C ILE A 245 -14.42 8.50 -8.64
N HIS A 246 -14.15 8.73 -7.35
CA HIS A 246 -15.15 9.14 -6.35
C HIS A 246 -14.67 10.37 -5.57
N PRO A 247 -14.38 11.51 -6.24
CA PRO A 247 -13.91 12.70 -5.57
C PRO A 247 -14.91 13.19 -4.51
N GLY A 248 -14.43 13.30 -3.27
CA GLY A 248 -15.21 13.69 -2.10
C GLY A 248 -16.15 12.62 -1.55
N ASP A 249 -16.18 11.40 -2.10
CA ASP A 249 -17.11 10.35 -1.68
C ASP A 249 -16.38 9.07 -1.24
N PRO A 250 -15.95 8.99 0.04
CA PRO A 250 -15.16 7.87 0.54
C PRO A 250 -15.91 6.54 0.58
N GLY A 251 -17.24 6.56 0.71
CA GLY A 251 -18.07 5.35 0.84
C GLY A 251 -17.97 4.43 -0.37
N PRO A 252 -18.40 4.88 -1.57
CA PRO A 252 -18.26 4.12 -2.81
C PRO A 252 -16.82 3.75 -3.16
N ALA A 253 -15.84 4.60 -2.84
CA ALA A 253 -14.43 4.29 -3.03
C ALA A 253 -14.00 3.08 -2.18
N ALA A 254 -14.35 3.07 -0.89
CA ALA A 254 -14.06 1.96 0.01
C ALA A 254 -14.85 0.68 -0.36
N ALA A 255 -16.08 0.80 -0.84
CA ALA A 255 -16.88 -0.34 -1.29
C ALA A 255 -16.23 -1.07 -2.49
N LEU A 256 -15.64 -0.33 -3.43
CA LEU A 256 -14.83 -0.92 -4.49
C LEU A 256 -13.54 -1.55 -3.95
N ALA A 257 -12.90 -0.92 -2.97
CA ALA A 257 -11.72 -1.47 -2.32
C ALA A 257 -12.00 -2.80 -1.59
N ILE A 258 -13.17 -2.96 -0.95
CA ILE A 258 -13.61 -4.26 -0.39
C ILE A 258 -13.70 -5.31 -1.50
N THR A 259 -14.38 -4.97 -2.59
CA THR A 259 -14.62 -5.86 -3.74
C THR A 259 -13.30 -6.33 -4.37
N ASP A 260 -12.32 -5.44 -4.44
CA ASP A 260 -10.95 -5.73 -4.90
C ASP A 260 -10.17 -6.58 -3.88
N ALA A 261 -10.08 -6.10 -2.64
CA ALA A 261 -9.30 -6.71 -1.57
C ALA A 261 -9.72 -8.17 -1.30
N ARG A 262 -11.01 -8.48 -1.46
CA ARG A 262 -11.58 -9.83 -1.32
C ARG A 262 -10.83 -10.92 -2.09
N LEU A 263 -10.14 -10.54 -3.18
CA LEU A 263 -9.35 -11.48 -3.97
C LEU A 263 -8.12 -12.02 -3.22
N SER A 264 -7.45 -11.19 -2.40
CA SER A 264 -6.12 -11.50 -1.87
C SER A 264 -5.88 -11.12 -0.41
N HIS A 265 -6.72 -10.28 0.19
CA HIS A 265 -6.53 -9.71 1.52
C HIS A 265 -7.80 -9.82 2.38
N VAL A 266 -7.61 -9.85 3.70
CA VAL A 266 -8.68 -9.83 4.72
C VAL A 266 -8.19 -9.00 5.91
N GLY A 267 -9.05 -8.78 6.91
CA GLY A 267 -8.66 -8.12 8.16
C GLY A 267 -8.05 -6.73 7.91
N ASN A 268 -6.96 -6.40 8.59
CA ASN A 268 -6.33 -5.08 8.44
C ASN A 268 -5.85 -4.81 7.01
N GLY A 269 -5.48 -5.82 6.23
CA GLY A 269 -5.13 -5.63 4.81
C GLY A 269 -6.30 -5.09 3.99
N MET A 270 -7.52 -5.55 4.28
CA MET A 270 -8.74 -5.02 3.66
C MET A 270 -9.12 -3.66 4.24
N TYR A 271 -9.02 -3.46 5.55
CA TYR A 271 -9.33 -2.17 6.18
C TYR A 271 -8.41 -1.04 5.69
N ALA A 272 -7.14 -1.37 5.45
CA ALA A 272 -6.18 -0.42 4.92
C ALA A 272 -6.45 -0.05 3.46
N ALA A 273 -6.96 -0.99 2.66
CA ALA A 273 -7.45 -0.70 1.33
C ALA A 273 -8.69 0.22 1.36
N MET A 274 -9.65 -0.07 2.24
CA MET A 274 -10.80 0.82 2.47
C MET A 274 -10.33 2.24 2.83
N TRP A 275 -9.42 2.34 3.81
CA TRP A 275 -8.84 3.60 4.25
C TRP A 275 -8.13 4.37 3.14
N ALA A 276 -7.24 3.73 2.38
CA ALA A 276 -6.49 4.40 1.32
C ALA A 276 -7.39 4.90 0.19
N ALA A 277 -8.35 4.08 -0.26
CA ALA A 277 -9.33 4.50 -1.25
C ALA A 277 -10.17 5.69 -0.76
N GLY A 278 -10.64 5.63 0.50
CA GLY A 278 -11.39 6.71 1.14
C GLY A 278 -10.56 7.99 1.36
N LEU A 279 -9.29 7.85 1.76
CA LEU A 279 -8.36 8.96 1.95
C LEU A 279 -8.12 9.71 0.64
N VAL A 280 -7.82 8.99 -0.44
CA VAL A 280 -7.63 9.56 -1.76
C VAL A 280 -8.93 10.21 -2.27
N ALA A 281 -10.09 9.57 -2.08
CA ALA A 281 -11.39 10.15 -2.43
C ALA A 281 -11.60 11.51 -1.74
N VAL A 282 -11.42 11.56 -0.42
CA VAL A 282 -11.63 12.79 0.36
C VAL A 282 -10.60 13.87 0.03
N ALA A 283 -9.36 13.49 -0.31
CA ALA A 283 -8.31 14.43 -0.68
C ALA A 283 -8.71 15.37 -1.84
N PHE A 284 -9.58 14.93 -2.76
CA PHE A 284 -10.11 15.79 -3.83
C PHE A 284 -11.08 16.87 -3.36
N ALA A 285 -11.62 16.78 -2.15
CA ALA A 285 -12.62 17.69 -1.59
C ALA A 285 -12.13 18.43 -0.34
N ALA A 286 -11.17 17.86 0.40
CA ALA A 286 -10.67 18.42 1.65
C ALA A 286 -9.84 19.70 1.44
N SER A 287 -9.80 20.52 2.50
CA SER A 287 -8.99 21.72 2.58
C SER A 287 -7.56 21.45 3.09
N SER A 288 -7.34 20.30 3.73
CA SER A 288 -6.05 19.92 4.30
C SER A 288 -5.88 18.39 4.34
N ALA A 289 -4.63 17.94 4.45
CA ALA A 289 -4.31 16.53 4.66
C ALA A 289 -4.90 15.99 5.98
N ARG A 290 -4.91 16.80 7.04
CA ARG A 290 -5.51 16.42 8.34
C ARG A 290 -7.02 16.17 8.21
N GLU A 291 -7.75 17.04 7.53
CA GLU A 291 -9.18 16.83 7.27
C GLU A 291 -9.41 15.56 6.44
N ALA A 292 -8.59 15.30 5.43
CA ALA A 292 -8.71 14.08 4.62
C ALA A 292 -8.49 12.80 5.44
N LEU A 293 -7.50 12.80 6.33
CA LEU A 293 -7.22 11.70 7.26
C LEU A 293 -8.35 11.49 8.29
N GLU A 294 -8.88 12.57 8.87
CA GLU A 294 -9.99 12.49 9.83
C GLU A 294 -11.25 11.92 9.18
N CYS A 295 -11.60 12.38 7.98
CA CYS A 295 -12.78 11.91 7.27
C CYS A 295 -12.63 10.47 6.74
N SER A 296 -11.44 10.04 6.33
CA SER A 296 -11.23 8.69 5.80
C SER A 296 -11.33 7.60 6.87
N LEU A 297 -11.23 7.95 8.16
CA LEU A 297 -11.49 7.02 9.27
C LEU A 297 -12.94 6.52 9.31
N ALA A 298 -13.88 7.23 8.67
CA ALA A 298 -15.29 6.83 8.63
C ALA A 298 -15.52 5.47 7.94
N VAL A 299 -14.60 5.03 7.08
CA VAL A 299 -14.67 3.73 6.39
C VAL A 299 -13.81 2.65 7.04
N VAL A 300 -13.24 2.90 8.23
CA VAL A 300 -12.39 1.94 8.95
C VAL A 300 -13.15 1.45 10.18
N PRO A 301 -13.15 0.14 10.50
CA PRO A 301 -13.69 -0.33 11.76
C PRO A 301 -12.97 0.33 12.95
N SER A 302 -13.70 1.14 13.73
CA SER A 302 -13.11 2.02 14.75
C SER A 302 -12.42 1.29 15.91
N GLY A 303 -12.76 0.00 16.11
CA GLY A 303 -12.14 -0.87 17.12
C GLY A 303 -10.97 -1.71 16.60
N SER A 304 -10.52 -1.49 15.35
CA SER A 304 -9.42 -2.25 14.74
C SER A 304 -8.03 -1.75 15.14
N ARG A 305 -7.02 -2.61 14.98
CA ARG A 305 -5.61 -2.23 15.16
C ARG A 305 -5.19 -1.10 14.22
N LEU A 306 -5.69 -1.10 12.98
CA LEU A 306 -5.43 -0.01 12.02
C LEU A 306 -5.96 1.33 12.52
N ALA A 307 -7.22 1.39 13.00
CA ALA A 307 -7.80 2.62 13.52
C ALA A 307 -7.01 3.17 14.72
N GLU A 308 -6.55 2.30 15.62
CA GLU A 308 -5.68 2.68 16.74
C GLU A 308 -4.38 3.33 16.25
N ALA A 309 -3.68 2.72 15.28
CA ALA A 309 -2.44 3.26 14.74
C ALA A 309 -2.62 4.61 14.02
N LEU A 310 -3.73 4.80 13.31
CA LEU A 310 -4.04 6.07 12.64
C LEU A 310 -4.38 7.19 13.63
N HIS A 311 -5.24 6.90 14.62
CA HIS A 311 -5.54 7.85 15.70
C HIS A 311 -4.28 8.22 16.49
N ARG A 312 -3.38 7.25 16.70
CA ARG A 312 -2.11 7.50 17.39
C ARG A 312 -1.28 8.58 16.69
N MET A 313 -1.25 8.60 15.37
CA MET A 313 -0.53 9.64 14.62
C MET A 313 -1.22 11.00 14.68
N LEU A 314 -2.56 11.03 14.57
CA LEU A 314 -3.34 12.27 14.74
C LEU A 314 -3.14 12.89 16.13
N ASP A 315 -3.18 12.07 17.18
CA ASP A 315 -2.98 12.52 18.56
C ASP A 315 -1.59 13.12 18.80
N LEU A 316 -0.54 12.50 18.24
CA LEU A 316 0.83 13.01 18.33
C LEU A 316 0.96 14.36 17.62
N HIS A 317 0.35 14.48 16.44
CA HIS A 317 0.32 15.75 15.71
C HIS A 317 -0.41 16.84 16.51
N ASP A 318 -1.55 16.53 17.12
CA ASP A 318 -2.33 17.48 17.95
C ASP A 318 -1.60 17.90 19.23
N GLN A 319 -0.71 17.05 19.75
CA GLN A 319 0.20 17.36 20.85
C GLN A 319 1.36 18.28 20.42
N GLY A 320 1.48 18.61 19.12
CA GLY A 320 2.56 19.44 18.58
C GLY A 320 3.93 18.75 18.59
N THR A 321 3.97 17.41 18.54
CA THR A 321 5.24 16.68 18.46
C THR A 321 5.88 16.83 17.08
N THR A 322 7.16 16.48 16.95
CA THR A 322 7.85 16.45 15.66
C THR A 322 7.60 15.14 14.90
N HIS A 323 7.81 15.12 13.58
CA HIS A 323 7.76 13.88 12.80
C HIS A 323 8.77 12.84 13.31
N VAL A 324 9.93 13.27 13.82
CA VAL A 324 10.92 12.36 14.43
C VAL A 324 10.30 11.58 15.59
N VAL A 325 9.53 12.24 16.47
CA VAL A 325 8.83 11.58 17.58
C VAL A 325 7.74 10.63 17.05
N ALA A 326 7.04 10.99 15.97
CA ALA A 326 6.06 10.12 15.34
C ALA A 326 6.71 8.85 14.77
N LEU A 327 7.81 8.99 14.01
CA LEU A 327 8.56 7.86 13.46
C LEU A 327 9.19 6.98 14.55
N ASP A 328 9.74 7.58 15.61
CA ASP A 328 10.22 6.86 16.80
C ASP A 328 9.10 6.05 17.46
N THR A 329 7.89 6.62 17.50
CA THR A 329 6.71 5.96 18.06
C THR A 329 6.27 4.78 17.20
N ILE A 330 6.27 4.93 15.87
CA ILE A 330 5.98 3.83 14.92
C ILE A 330 6.98 2.70 15.11
N ASP A 331 8.27 2.98 15.17
CA ASP A 331 9.29 1.94 15.38
C ASP A 331 9.13 1.21 16.71
N ARG A 332 8.82 1.94 17.78
CA ARG A 332 8.65 1.37 19.12
C ARG A 332 7.36 0.55 19.25
N GLU A 333 6.24 1.08 18.78
CA GLU A 333 4.91 0.51 19.02
C GLU A 333 4.51 -0.48 17.93
N LEU A 334 4.94 -0.26 16.68
CA LEU A 334 4.54 -1.05 15.50
C LEU A 334 5.70 -1.78 14.83
N GLY A 335 6.94 -1.63 15.33
CA GLY A 335 8.12 -2.28 14.75
C GLY A 335 8.15 -3.81 14.87
N HIS A 336 7.23 -4.40 15.63
CA HIS A 336 7.06 -5.85 15.75
C HIS A 336 6.35 -6.47 14.54
N TYR A 337 5.66 -5.69 13.72
CA TYR A 337 5.07 -6.17 12.47
C TYR A 337 6.14 -6.34 11.38
N SER A 338 5.84 -7.17 10.38
CA SER A 338 6.61 -7.22 9.12
C SER A 338 6.80 -5.81 8.56
N TRP A 339 7.95 -5.55 7.95
CA TRP A 339 8.25 -4.24 7.37
C TRP A 339 7.23 -3.83 6.28
N VAL A 340 6.60 -4.80 5.61
CA VAL A 340 5.50 -4.61 4.63
C VAL A 340 4.10 -4.79 5.21
N HIS A 341 3.93 -4.89 6.53
CA HIS A 341 2.60 -5.01 7.13
C HIS A 341 1.82 -3.70 6.98
N THR A 342 0.51 -3.76 6.80
CA THR A 342 -0.23 -2.56 6.41
C THR A 342 -0.35 -1.50 7.52
N ILE A 343 -0.33 -1.91 8.79
CA ILE A 343 -0.58 -1.01 9.94
C ILE A 343 0.56 0.01 10.12
N ASN A 344 1.81 -0.45 10.21
CA ASN A 344 2.97 0.43 10.34
C ASN A 344 3.13 1.33 9.11
N ASN A 345 2.83 0.80 7.92
CA ASN A 345 2.93 1.57 6.68
C ASN A 345 1.81 2.63 6.56
N ALA A 346 0.57 2.33 6.96
CA ALA A 346 -0.50 3.32 7.06
C ALA A 346 -0.17 4.44 8.07
N ALA A 347 0.46 4.10 9.20
CA ALA A 347 0.95 5.08 10.16
C ALA A 347 2.06 5.97 9.56
N GLN A 348 2.98 5.40 8.76
CA GLN A 348 4.03 6.17 8.07
C GLN A 348 3.45 7.11 6.99
N ILE A 349 2.48 6.65 6.20
CA ILE A 349 1.75 7.49 5.23
C ILE A 349 1.08 8.66 5.96
N THR A 350 0.42 8.38 7.09
CA THR A 350 -0.21 9.41 7.94
C THR A 350 0.83 10.41 8.45
N ALA A 351 2.01 9.95 8.86
CA ALA A 351 3.10 10.83 9.30
C ALA A 351 3.62 11.73 8.16
N GLY A 352 3.79 11.19 6.95
CA GLY A 352 4.18 11.99 5.78
C GLY A 352 3.17 13.11 5.48
N LEU A 353 1.88 12.80 5.58
CA LEU A 353 0.80 13.74 5.28
C LEU A 353 0.58 14.81 6.35
N LEU A 354 0.76 14.49 7.63
CA LEU A 354 0.53 15.43 8.74
C LEU A 354 1.69 16.40 8.93
N TRP A 355 2.94 15.94 8.82
CA TRP A 355 4.12 16.76 9.09
C TRP A 355 4.80 17.33 7.84
N GLY A 356 4.36 16.94 6.64
CA GLY A 356 4.84 17.53 5.39
C GLY A 356 4.23 18.90 5.13
N GLU A 357 5.06 19.89 4.78
CA GLU A 357 4.61 21.24 4.43
C GLU A 357 4.52 21.46 2.92
N ASP A 358 5.29 20.69 2.16
CA ASP A 358 5.33 20.66 0.70
C ASP A 358 5.45 19.22 0.19
N PHE A 359 5.39 19.03 -1.13
CA PHE A 359 5.39 17.69 -1.73
C PHE A 359 6.63 16.87 -1.33
N LEU A 360 7.81 17.49 -1.36
CA LEU A 360 9.08 16.79 -1.14
C LEU A 360 9.28 16.44 0.33
N SER A 361 8.90 17.32 1.25
CA SER A 361 8.92 17.04 2.69
C SER A 361 7.89 15.98 3.09
N ALA A 362 6.69 16.00 2.53
CA ALA A 362 5.66 14.99 2.82
C ALA A 362 6.13 13.58 2.39
N VAL A 363 6.58 13.44 1.14
CA VAL A 363 7.15 12.20 0.62
C VAL A 363 8.45 11.83 1.34
N GLY A 364 9.29 12.82 1.66
CA GLY A 364 10.53 12.65 2.40
C GLY A 364 10.33 12.03 3.77
N ILE A 365 9.37 12.53 4.56
CA ILE A 365 9.05 11.99 5.88
C ILE A 365 8.56 10.53 5.80
N ALA A 366 7.77 10.18 4.78
CA ALA A 366 7.35 8.80 4.56
C ALA A 366 8.55 7.89 4.24
N ILE A 367 9.48 8.35 3.39
CA ILE A 367 10.72 7.62 3.04
C ILE A 367 11.67 7.50 4.23
N GLU A 368 11.79 8.55 5.05
CA GLU A 368 12.57 8.53 6.29
C GLU A 368 12.08 7.48 7.27
N GLY A 369 10.81 7.06 7.20
CA GLY A 369 10.28 5.92 7.96
C GLY A 369 10.91 4.56 7.61
N GLY A 370 11.64 4.47 6.49
CA GLY A 370 12.18 3.20 5.98
C GLY A 370 11.08 2.23 5.57
N ARG A 371 11.38 0.94 5.62
CA ARG A 371 10.47 -0.16 5.29
C ARG A 371 10.03 -0.08 3.83
N ASP A 372 8.74 0.08 3.57
CA ASP A 372 8.14 0.06 2.25
C ASP A 372 8.12 1.48 1.64
N THR A 373 9.32 2.00 1.39
CA THR A 373 9.55 3.43 1.16
C THR A 373 8.90 3.94 -0.13
N ASP A 374 8.88 3.14 -1.20
CA ASP A 374 8.23 3.51 -2.45
C ASP A 374 6.71 3.45 -2.35
N SER A 375 6.15 2.42 -1.72
CA SER A 375 4.70 2.29 -1.52
C SER A 375 4.10 3.41 -0.68
N ASN A 376 4.75 3.72 0.45
CA ASN A 376 4.31 4.80 1.33
C ASN A 376 4.42 6.15 0.63
N ALA A 377 5.54 6.41 -0.06
CA ALA A 377 5.74 7.62 -0.85
C ALA A 377 4.75 7.75 -2.01
N ALA A 378 4.38 6.64 -2.66
CA ALA A 378 3.40 6.63 -3.74
C ALA A 378 2.03 7.09 -3.25
N THR A 379 1.57 6.54 -2.12
CA THR A 379 0.28 6.91 -1.52
C THR A 379 0.30 8.37 -1.01
N VAL A 380 1.37 8.80 -0.33
CA VAL A 380 1.53 10.20 0.11
C VAL A 380 1.52 11.15 -1.10
N GLY A 381 2.27 10.82 -2.16
CA GLY A 381 2.32 11.63 -3.37
C GLY A 381 0.98 11.72 -4.10
N SER A 382 0.24 10.61 -4.12
CA SER A 382 -1.13 10.53 -4.66
C SER A 382 -2.09 11.46 -3.94
N VAL A 383 -2.12 11.39 -2.60
CA VAL A 383 -2.96 12.24 -1.75
C VAL A 383 -2.56 13.71 -1.86
N PHE A 384 -1.25 14.01 -1.83
CA PHE A 384 -0.75 15.38 -1.98
C PHE A 384 -1.15 15.98 -3.33
N GLY A 385 -1.01 15.19 -4.41
CA GLY A 385 -1.43 15.59 -5.74
C GLY A 385 -2.94 15.80 -5.87
N ALA A 386 -3.75 14.96 -5.22
CA ALA A 386 -5.21 15.11 -5.16
C ALA A 386 -5.63 16.39 -4.41
N LEU A 387 -4.93 16.76 -3.33
CA LEU A 387 -5.17 18.00 -2.58
C LEU A 387 -4.75 19.25 -3.35
N HIS A 388 -3.57 19.23 -3.96
CA HIS A 388 -2.87 20.44 -4.39
C HIS A 388 -2.76 20.62 -5.91
N GLY A 389 -3.08 19.61 -6.71
CA GLY A 389 -2.95 19.67 -8.16
C GLY A 389 -1.53 19.41 -8.64
N SER A 390 -1.36 19.29 -9.96
CA SER A 390 -0.09 18.85 -10.54
C SER A 390 1.03 19.90 -10.45
N ALA A 391 0.68 21.18 -10.39
CA ALA A 391 1.63 22.29 -10.23
C ALA A 391 2.30 22.35 -8.86
N ALA A 392 1.79 21.61 -7.87
CA ALA A 392 2.38 21.52 -6.53
C ALA A 392 3.60 20.57 -6.48
N ILE A 393 3.81 19.77 -7.53
CA ILE A 393 4.94 18.86 -7.65
C ILE A 393 6.09 19.63 -8.32
N PRO A 394 7.28 19.74 -7.68
CA PRO A 394 8.39 20.52 -8.21
C PRO A 394 8.82 20.10 -9.63
N ASP A 395 9.04 21.07 -10.52
CA ASP A 395 9.52 20.83 -11.89
C ASP A 395 10.80 19.98 -11.96
N SER A 396 11.67 20.12 -10.95
CA SER A 396 12.91 19.33 -10.83
C SER A 396 12.68 17.84 -10.63
N LEU A 397 11.47 17.42 -10.24
CA LEU A 397 11.09 16.03 -10.07
C LEU A 397 10.36 15.47 -11.30
N LEU A 398 10.11 16.28 -12.33
CA LEU A 398 9.51 15.79 -13.57
C LEU A 398 10.51 14.91 -14.33
N ILE A 399 10.13 13.65 -14.54
CA ILE A 399 11.01 12.60 -15.08
C ILE A 399 11.25 12.79 -16.58
N SER A 400 10.20 13.14 -17.33
CA SER A 400 10.25 13.41 -18.77
C SER A 400 9.03 14.20 -19.23
N GLU A 401 9.07 14.70 -20.47
CA GLU A 401 7.92 15.33 -21.12
C GLU A 401 7.65 14.66 -22.48
N PRO A 402 6.51 13.99 -22.68
CA PRO A 402 5.51 13.65 -21.66
C PRO A 402 6.02 12.62 -20.65
N VAL A 403 5.54 12.68 -19.41
CA VAL A 403 5.86 11.71 -18.35
C VAL A 403 5.28 10.35 -18.72
N ARG A 404 6.14 9.37 -19.02
CA ARG A 404 5.77 7.99 -19.35
C ARG A 404 6.03 7.05 -18.19
N VAL A 405 5.16 6.05 -18.05
CA VAL A 405 5.21 5.02 -17.00
C VAL A 405 5.52 3.66 -17.57
N ARG A 406 6.56 2.98 -17.07
CA ARG A 406 6.78 1.57 -17.39
C ARG A 406 5.80 0.70 -16.61
N SER A 407 5.19 -0.28 -17.26
CA SER A 407 4.18 -1.14 -16.62
C SER A 407 4.30 -2.60 -17.07
N ALA A 408 4.04 -3.53 -16.14
CA ALA A 408 3.90 -4.96 -16.45
C ALA A 408 2.48 -5.33 -16.90
N VAL A 409 1.50 -4.44 -16.74
CA VAL A 409 0.13 -4.67 -17.23
C VAL A 409 0.14 -4.77 -18.75
N ARG A 410 -0.30 -5.91 -19.27
CA ARG A 410 -0.32 -6.15 -20.72
C ARG A 410 -1.12 -5.08 -21.45
N ASP A 411 -0.48 -4.48 -22.45
CA ASP A 411 -0.95 -3.37 -23.31
C ASP A 411 -0.85 -1.95 -22.69
N PHE A 412 -0.14 -1.78 -21.56
CA PHE A 412 -0.01 -0.49 -20.86
C PHE A 412 1.43 -0.04 -20.59
N ASP A 413 2.44 -0.75 -21.09
CA ASP A 413 3.82 -0.28 -20.97
C ASP A 413 3.99 1.07 -21.70
N ARG A 414 4.65 2.03 -21.04
CA ARG A 414 4.90 3.39 -21.52
C ARG A 414 3.66 4.27 -21.68
N ILE A 415 2.56 3.96 -20.99
CA ILE A 415 1.41 4.87 -20.91
C ILE A 415 1.81 6.20 -20.29
N THR A 416 1.23 7.31 -20.74
CA THR A 416 1.54 8.64 -20.20
C THR A 416 0.65 8.97 -19.00
N ILE A 417 1.15 9.81 -18.09
CA ILE A 417 0.34 10.37 -17.00
C ILE A 417 -0.89 11.11 -17.56
N ASP A 418 -0.76 11.82 -18.68
CA ASP A 418 -1.89 12.51 -19.31
C ASP A 418 -2.94 11.52 -19.84
N GLU A 419 -2.54 10.37 -20.39
CA GLU A 419 -3.47 9.34 -20.83
C GLU A 419 -4.17 8.67 -19.66
N LEU A 420 -3.43 8.34 -18.58
CA LEU A 420 -4.01 7.83 -17.33
C LEU A 420 -5.04 8.81 -16.78
N THR A 421 -4.69 10.10 -16.71
CA THR A 421 -5.58 11.18 -16.27
C THR A 421 -6.86 11.23 -17.11
N ALA A 422 -6.73 11.26 -18.45
CA ALA A 422 -7.88 11.34 -19.34
C ALA A 422 -8.80 10.11 -19.23
N ARG A 423 -8.25 8.92 -18.99
CA ARG A 423 -9.01 7.68 -18.78
C ARG A 423 -9.75 7.70 -17.45
N THR A 424 -9.08 8.11 -16.37
CA THR A 424 -9.69 8.26 -15.05
C THR A 424 -10.80 9.30 -15.05
N LEU A 425 -10.62 10.46 -15.70
CA LEU A 425 -11.67 11.48 -15.83
C LEU A 425 -12.94 10.93 -16.48
N ARG A 426 -12.81 10.15 -17.57
CA ARG A 426 -13.97 9.49 -18.19
C ARG A 426 -14.68 8.49 -17.29
N LEU A 427 -13.99 7.92 -16.30
CA LEU A 427 -14.61 7.06 -15.31
C LEU A 427 -15.31 7.87 -14.21
N ALA A 428 -14.71 8.99 -13.79
CA ALA A 428 -15.29 9.90 -12.80
C ALA A 428 -16.57 10.59 -13.31
N GLU A 429 -16.63 10.94 -14.60
CA GLU A 429 -17.79 11.62 -15.24
C GLU A 429 -19.00 10.70 -15.50
N LYS A 430 -18.82 9.38 -15.48
CA LYS A 430 -19.92 8.41 -15.64
C LYS A 430 -20.69 8.26 -14.32
N GLU A 431 -21.51 9.27 -13.99
CA GLU A 431 -22.64 9.17 -13.06
C GLU A 431 -23.96 8.97 -13.83
#